data_AF-A0A449AHI6-F1
#
_entry.id   AF-A0A449AHI6-F1
#
_cell.length_a   1.000
_cell.length_b   1.000
_cell.length_c   1.000
_cell.angle_alpha   90.00
_cell.angle_beta   90.00
_cell.angle_gamma   90.00
#
_symmetry.space_group_name_H-M   'P 1'
#
loop_
_entity.id
_entity.type
_entity.pdbx_description
1 polymer ?
#
loop_
_entity_poly.entity_id
_entity_poly.type
_entity_poly.pdbx_seq_one_letter_code
_entity_poly.pdbx_strand_id
1 'polypeptide(L)'
;MKLKKHLLALAGMSSIILPVIAVSCGNTSNKSAGVNSYIKKAERVSKITLNPQLVENAKTKKLNFTLVTDAGHVTDKSFNQSAWEALLAIYDQVENKKDFSFKSIEPAKNSYQNAYRAAIDEGTNVLILPGFTHIETISDFIKNNKKELEEKNILIIGIDFDLNYEKIPEGYKNFVSLLFDVNQASWQLGYAMAGYFAEKYPNDQEKRSATSFGGAPIPSVTDFISGWLKGIIKYNEENTSKKFKHKGKLSLNAHFEPSQQKTDILNAINADSTVIYPVAGPATGGVLEEYEKNQEKYKDRLIVGVDVNQALAFEASRGKFLTSVEKKIAQSVYDVILGFGFENNEEKAKLQKLDTNKDKTTKKTHSLVGGHADGWVGLSSSTLTNEQDRALMNKHINDAKTKFEGLSEEDKKLISAKKVDKNSSELSVDKLVEELVKKVS
;
A
#
# COMPACT_ATOMS: atom_id res chain seq x y z
N MET A 1 -38.18 24.46 -70.76
CA MET A 1 -37.35 23.40 -71.37
C MET A 1 -37.44 22.18 -70.46
N LYS A 2 -37.97 21.06 -70.97
CA LYS A 2 -38.50 19.92 -70.19
C LYS A 2 -37.38 19.07 -69.57
N LEU A 3 -37.49 18.79 -68.27
CA LEU A 3 -36.72 17.77 -67.54
C LEU A 3 -36.98 16.38 -68.15
N LYS A 4 -35.90 15.66 -68.50
CA LYS A 4 -35.96 14.22 -68.81
C LYS A 4 -35.84 13.42 -67.51
N LYS A 5 -36.90 12.66 -67.23
CA LYS A 5 -36.93 11.49 -66.34
C LYS A 5 -35.89 10.47 -66.80
N HIS A 6 -35.20 9.80 -65.89
CA HIS A 6 -34.88 8.38 -66.00
C HIS A 6 -35.05 7.69 -64.63
N LEU A 7 -35.91 6.66 -64.64
CA LEU A 7 -36.14 5.69 -63.59
C LEU A 7 -35.00 4.67 -63.56
N LEU A 8 -34.63 4.19 -62.37
CA LEU A 8 -34.21 2.80 -62.06
C LEU A 8 -34.17 2.70 -60.53
N ALA A 9 -35.25 2.24 -59.90
CA ALA A 9 -35.54 0.84 -59.55
C ALA A 9 -34.77 0.37 -58.30
N LEU A 10 -35.54 0.23 -57.21
CA LEU A 10 -35.15 -0.34 -55.93
C LEU A 10 -34.67 -1.79 -56.06
N ALA A 11 -33.58 -2.11 -55.39
CA ALA A 11 -33.33 -3.43 -54.83
C ALA A 11 -32.87 -3.22 -53.39
N GLY A 12 -33.69 -3.69 -52.44
CA GLY A 12 -33.45 -3.52 -51.02
C GLY A 12 -32.33 -4.40 -50.49
N MET A 13 -31.75 -3.96 -49.38
CA MET A 13 -31.12 -4.83 -48.41
C MET A 13 -31.22 -4.17 -47.04
N SER A 14 -32.08 -4.76 -46.21
CA SER A 14 -32.20 -4.45 -44.78
C SER A 14 -30.89 -4.86 -44.09
N SER A 15 -30.08 -3.90 -43.68
CA SER A 15 -28.90 -4.16 -42.86
C SER A 15 -29.31 -4.21 -41.39
N ILE A 16 -29.40 -5.44 -40.88
CA ILE A 16 -29.51 -5.77 -39.45
C ILE A 16 -28.32 -5.12 -38.72
N ILE A 17 -28.62 -4.22 -37.78
CA ILE A 17 -27.64 -3.67 -36.85
C ILE A 17 -27.36 -4.74 -35.80
N LEU A 18 -26.20 -5.40 -35.91
CA LEU A 18 -25.63 -6.23 -34.84
C LEU A 18 -24.78 -5.32 -33.94
N PRO A 19 -24.90 -5.43 -32.60
CA PRO A 19 -24.02 -4.72 -31.69
C PRO A 19 -22.59 -5.25 -31.85
N VAL A 20 -21.66 -4.37 -32.21
CA VAL A 20 -20.23 -4.68 -32.22
C VAL A 20 -19.81 -4.92 -30.78
N ILE A 21 -19.71 -6.20 -30.41
CA ILE A 21 -18.93 -6.64 -29.25
C ILE A 21 -17.49 -6.25 -29.59
N ALA A 22 -16.99 -5.20 -28.96
CA ALA A 22 -15.58 -4.88 -28.97
C ALA A 22 -14.85 -6.03 -28.25
N VAL A 23 -14.39 -7.01 -29.04
CA VAL A 23 -13.37 -7.96 -28.62
C VAL A 23 -12.12 -7.13 -28.39
N SER A 24 -11.91 -6.73 -27.14
CA SER A 24 -10.61 -6.26 -26.67
C SER A 24 -9.63 -7.41 -26.88
N CYS A 25 -8.85 -7.32 -27.97
CA CYS A 25 -7.80 -8.27 -28.25
C CYS A 25 -6.83 -8.26 -27.07
N GLY A 26 -6.84 -9.36 -26.32
CA GLY A 26 -5.99 -9.61 -25.18
C GLY A 26 -4.53 -9.37 -25.54
N ASN A 27 -3.91 -8.48 -24.77
CA ASN A 27 -2.48 -8.32 -24.77
C ASN A 27 -1.88 -9.67 -24.35
N THR A 28 -1.02 -10.22 -25.20
CA THR A 28 -0.35 -11.50 -24.98
C THR A 28 0.27 -11.55 -23.60
N SER A 29 -0.32 -12.36 -22.72
CA SER A 29 0.22 -12.71 -21.42
C SER A 29 1.65 -13.20 -21.60
N ASN A 30 2.62 -12.53 -20.97
CA ASN A 30 3.94 -13.10 -20.68
C ASN A 30 3.74 -14.29 -19.73
N LYS A 31 3.34 -15.45 -20.26
CA LYS A 31 3.36 -16.71 -19.52
C LYS A 31 4.82 -17.11 -19.35
N SER A 32 5.42 -16.76 -18.21
CA SER A 32 6.52 -17.59 -17.70
C SER A 32 5.93 -18.96 -17.40
N ALA A 33 6.63 -20.03 -17.78
CA ALA A 33 6.18 -21.38 -17.49
C ALA A 33 6.10 -21.56 -15.96
N GLY A 34 4.89 -21.54 -15.40
CA GLY A 34 4.61 -21.92 -14.01
C GLY A 34 4.03 -20.87 -13.06
N VAL A 35 3.86 -19.59 -13.45
CA VAL A 35 3.30 -18.55 -12.57
C VAL A 35 2.26 -17.72 -13.32
N ASN A 36 1.02 -17.63 -12.81
CA ASN A 36 0.04 -16.70 -13.37
C ASN A 36 0.42 -15.26 -13.00
N SER A 37 0.21 -14.30 -13.91
CA SER A 37 0.47 -12.87 -13.63
C SER A 37 1.92 -12.53 -13.22
N TYR A 38 2.92 -13.17 -13.85
CA TYR A 38 4.33 -12.84 -13.62
C TYR A 38 4.67 -11.41 -14.05
N ILE A 39 5.30 -10.64 -13.15
CA ILE A 39 5.78 -9.26 -13.39
C ILE A 39 7.30 -9.29 -13.56
N LYS A 40 7.79 -8.74 -14.68
CA LYS A 40 9.23 -8.69 -14.97
C LYS A 40 9.94 -7.82 -13.94
N LYS A 41 11.19 -8.16 -13.59
CA LYS A 41 11.99 -7.41 -12.60
C LYS A 41 12.05 -5.90 -12.87
N ALA A 42 12.11 -5.48 -14.13
CA ALA A 42 12.14 -4.07 -14.52
C ALA A 42 10.80 -3.33 -14.33
N GLU A 43 9.68 -4.06 -14.26
CA GLU A 43 8.33 -3.54 -14.08
C GLU A 43 7.89 -3.57 -12.61
N ARG A 44 8.76 -4.08 -11.71
CA ARG A 44 8.43 -4.19 -10.28
C ARG A 44 8.55 -2.85 -9.57
N VAL A 45 7.65 -2.61 -8.63
CA VAL A 45 7.57 -1.35 -7.87
C VAL A 45 8.18 -1.46 -6.47
N SER A 46 8.47 -2.67 -6.00
CA SER A 46 9.06 -2.93 -4.69
C SER A 46 10.55 -3.24 -4.78
N LYS A 47 11.29 -2.80 -3.76
CA LYS A 47 12.68 -3.19 -3.55
C LYS A 47 12.74 -4.20 -2.42
N ILE A 48 13.45 -5.31 -2.66
CA ILE A 48 13.65 -6.39 -1.70
C ILE A 48 15.15 -6.64 -1.57
N THR A 49 15.64 -6.68 -0.33
CA THR A 49 16.96 -7.14 0.04
C THR A 49 16.92 -8.67 0.07
N LEU A 50 17.51 -9.28 -0.95
CA LEU A 50 17.49 -10.73 -1.12
C LEU A 50 18.46 -11.41 -0.15
N ASN A 51 18.02 -12.50 0.47
CA ASN A 51 18.89 -13.36 1.26
C ASN A 51 19.56 -14.41 0.35
N PRO A 52 20.90 -14.47 0.27
CA PRO A 52 21.61 -15.42 -0.57
C PRO A 52 21.46 -16.88 -0.09
N GLN A 53 21.14 -17.11 1.18
CA GLN A 53 20.95 -18.46 1.74
C GLN A 53 19.60 -19.09 1.35
N LEU A 54 18.66 -18.31 0.78
CA LEU A 54 17.33 -18.81 0.40
C LEU A 54 17.39 -20.09 -0.43
N VAL A 55 18.33 -20.18 -1.38
CA VAL A 55 18.46 -21.35 -2.27
C VAL A 55 18.76 -22.62 -1.48
N GLU A 56 19.60 -22.52 -0.46
CA GLU A 56 19.95 -23.67 0.39
C GLU A 56 18.76 -24.07 1.27
N ASN A 57 18.09 -23.10 1.88
CA ASN A 57 16.85 -23.34 2.63
C ASN A 57 15.75 -23.98 1.75
N ALA A 58 15.65 -23.57 0.49
CA ALA A 58 14.65 -24.07 -0.45
C ALA A 58 14.88 -25.53 -0.89
N LYS A 59 16.10 -26.07 -0.75
CA LYS A 59 16.37 -27.49 -1.04
C LYS A 59 15.76 -28.43 -0.02
N THR A 60 15.61 -28.00 1.23
CA THR A 60 15.13 -28.85 2.33
C THR A 60 13.63 -28.76 2.52
N LYS A 61 12.99 -27.68 2.06
CA LYS A 61 11.55 -27.45 2.23
C LYS A 61 10.90 -26.86 0.99
N LYS A 62 9.91 -27.57 0.45
CA LYS A 62 9.12 -27.15 -0.72
C LYS A 62 7.89 -26.36 -0.26
N LEU A 63 7.64 -25.21 -0.88
CA LEU A 63 6.51 -24.34 -0.55
C LEU A 63 5.64 -24.09 -1.79
N ASN A 64 4.33 -24.17 -1.60
CA ASN A 64 3.31 -23.85 -2.58
C ASN A 64 2.54 -22.63 -2.09
N PHE A 65 2.72 -21.53 -2.80
CA PHE A 65 2.19 -20.22 -2.46
C PHE A 65 0.90 -19.95 -3.22
N THR A 66 -0.10 -19.50 -2.49
CA THR A 66 -1.27 -18.84 -3.08
C THR A 66 -1.48 -17.50 -2.41
N LEU A 67 -1.53 -16.43 -3.19
CA LEU A 67 -1.96 -15.11 -2.78
C LEU A 67 -3.43 -14.92 -3.16
N VAL A 68 -4.28 -14.50 -2.22
CA VAL A 68 -5.69 -14.15 -2.50
C VAL A 68 -5.86 -12.66 -2.24
N THR A 69 -6.18 -11.87 -3.26
CA THR A 69 -6.34 -10.41 -3.08
C THR A 69 -7.60 -10.08 -2.27
N ASP A 70 -7.57 -8.99 -1.51
CA ASP A 70 -8.76 -8.44 -0.85
C ASP A 70 -9.71 -7.81 -1.87
N ALA A 71 -9.16 -7.05 -2.80
CA ALA A 71 -9.82 -6.46 -3.94
C ALA A 71 -8.78 -6.15 -5.04
N GLY A 72 -9.25 -5.80 -6.23
CA GLY A 72 -8.37 -5.42 -7.33
C GLY A 72 -7.43 -6.56 -7.79
N HIS A 73 -6.24 -6.16 -8.24
CA HIS A 73 -5.33 -7.03 -8.98
C HIS A 73 -3.93 -7.03 -8.40
N VAL A 74 -3.18 -8.12 -8.62
CA VAL A 74 -1.73 -8.16 -8.27
C VAL A 74 -0.86 -7.25 -9.15
N THR A 75 -1.47 -6.47 -10.03
CA THR A 75 -0.83 -5.44 -10.87
C THR A 75 -1.34 -4.04 -10.54
N ASP A 76 -1.85 -3.82 -9.33
CA ASP A 76 -2.36 -2.51 -8.86
C ASP A 76 -1.29 -1.43 -8.66
N LYS A 77 -0.02 -1.77 -8.90
CA LYS A 77 1.16 -0.90 -8.74
C LYS A 77 1.32 -0.32 -7.33
N SER A 78 0.71 -0.96 -6.32
CA SER A 78 0.74 -0.51 -4.92
C SER A 78 0.73 -1.73 -3.99
N PHE A 79 -0.35 -1.88 -3.21
CA PHE A 79 -0.43 -2.79 -2.08
C PHE A 79 -0.42 -4.26 -2.49
N ASN A 80 -1.33 -4.71 -3.36
CA ASN A 80 -1.41 -6.12 -3.76
C ASN A 80 -0.20 -6.55 -4.59
N GLN A 81 0.24 -5.68 -5.50
CA GLN A 81 1.42 -5.94 -6.31
C GLN A 81 2.67 -6.13 -5.44
N SER A 82 2.84 -5.34 -4.39
CA SER A 82 4.00 -5.47 -3.50
C SER A 82 4.07 -6.83 -2.79
N ALA A 83 2.93 -7.35 -2.30
CA ALA A 83 2.87 -8.69 -1.71
C ALA A 83 3.17 -9.79 -2.75
N TRP A 84 2.68 -9.63 -3.98
CA TRP A 84 2.95 -10.55 -5.08
C TRP A 84 4.43 -10.55 -5.50
N GLU A 85 5.06 -9.38 -5.53
CA GLU A 85 6.47 -9.24 -5.89
C GLU A 85 7.43 -9.93 -4.92
N ALA A 86 7.06 -10.11 -3.65
CA ALA A 86 7.80 -10.96 -2.71
C ALA A 86 7.85 -12.41 -3.19
N LEU A 87 6.70 -12.95 -3.62
CA LEU A 87 6.59 -14.32 -4.13
C LEU A 87 7.35 -14.47 -5.45
N LEU A 88 7.29 -13.46 -6.32
CA LEU A 88 8.08 -13.44 -7.56
C LEU A 88 9.59 -13.36 -7.30
N ALA A 89 10.03 -12.65 -6.27
CA ALA A 89 11.44 -12.61 -5.88
C ALA A 89 11.92 -13.99 -5.40
N ILE A 90 11.11 -14.69 -4.60
CA ILE A 90 11.40 -16.08 -4.20
C ILE A 90 11.45 -16.99 -5.43
N TYR A 91 10.43 -16.90 -6.31
CA TYR A 91 10.39 -17.65 -7.57
C TYR A 91 11.64 -17.43 -8.43
N ASP A 92 12.14 -16.19 -8.50
CA ASP A 92 13.34 -15.86 -9.26
C ASP A 92 14.63 -16.37 -8.64
N GLN A 93 14.67 -16.54 -7.32
CA GLN A 93 15.84 -17.04 -6.60
C GLN A 93 15.91 -18.57 -6.58
N VAL A 94 14.77 -19.28 -6.55
CA VAL A 94 14.78 -20.75 -6.50
C VAL A 94 15.09 -21.34 -7.89
N GLU A 95 16.18 -22.12 -7.97
CA GLU A 95 16.73 -22.63 -9.24
C GLU A 95 15.88 -23.76 -9.87
N ASN A 96 15.10 -24.51 -9.06
CA ASN A 96 14.23 -25.60 -9.52
C ASN A 96 12.74 -25.28 -9.33
N LYS A 97 12.22 -24.40 -10.19
CA LYS A 97 10.82 -23.92 -10.18
C LYS A 97 9.75 -25.01 -10.27
N LYS A 98 10.09 -26.24 -10.67
CA LYS A 98 9.14 -27.35 -10.79
C LYS A 98 8.63 -27.88 -9.45
N ASP A 99 9.39 -27.63 -8.38
CA ASP A 99 9.07 -28.07 -7.03
C ASP A 99 8.25 -27.04 -6.22
N PHE A 100 7.95 -25.89 -6.84
CA PHE A 100 7.22 -24.79 -6.23
C PHE A 100 6.02 -24.41 -7.10
N SER A 101 4.91 -24.08 -6.45
CA SER A 101 3.76 -23.46 -7.10
C SER A 101 3.61 -22.02 -6.62
N PHE A 102 3.38 -21.09 -7.54
CA PHE A 102 3.06 -19.69 -7.21
C PHE A 102 1.79 -19.30 -7.95
N LYS A 103 0.75 -18.99 -7.19
CA LYS A 103 -0.57 -18.64 -7.72
C LYS A 103 -1.08 -17.36 -7.09
N SER A 104 -1.79 -16.57 -7.87
CA SER A 104 -2.71 -15.55 -7.37
C SER A 104 -4.16 -15.92 -7.67
N ILE A 105 -5.07 -15.60 -6.75
CA ILE A 105 -6.52 -15.64 -6.94
C ILE A 105 -7.04 -14.23 -6.68
N GLU A 106 -7.79 -13.69 -7.64
CA GLU A 106 -8.43 -12.38 -7.56
C GLU A 106 -9.95 -12.60 -7.44
N PRO A 107 -10.47 -12.84 -6.21
CA PRO A 107 -11.84 -13.26 -6.03
C PRO A 107 -12.80 -12.10 -6.34
N ALA A 108 -13.98 -12.44 -6.87
CA ALA A 108 -15.11 -11.51 -6.81
C ALA A 108 -15.42 -11.19 -5.34
N LYS A 109 -15.91 -9.97 -5.07
CA LYS A 109 -16.20 -9.48 -3.72
C LYS A 109 -16.93 -10.53 -2.87
N ASN A 110 -16.48 -10.71 -1.62
CA ASN A 110 -17.00 -11.67 -0.65
C ASN A 110 -16.87 -13.17 -1.03
N SER A 111 -16.11 -13.51 -2.09
CA SER A 111 -15.88 -14.92 -2.49
C SER A 111 -14.63 -15.53 -1.86
N TYR A 112 -14.12 -14.96 -0.77
CA TYR A 112 -12.85 -15.39 -0.15
C TYR A 112 -12.88 -16.83 0.34
N GLN A 113 -14.00 -17.28 0.91
CA GLN A 113 -14.10 -18.65 1.45
C GLN A 113 -13.87 -19.72 0.37
N ASN A 114 -14.42 -19.51 -0.83
CA ASN A 114 -14.21 -20.40 -1.97
C ASN A 114 -12.76 -20.33 -2.48
N ALA A 115 -12.17 -19.13 -2.50
CA ALA A 115 -10.77 -18.95 -2.87
C ALA A 115 -9.82 -19.67 -1.90
N TYR A 116 -10.05 -19.58 -0.59
CA TYR A 116 -9.26 -20.30 0.41
C TYR A 116 -9.41 -21.80 0.26
N ARG A 117 -10.64 -22.29 0.09
CA ARG A 117 -10.90 -23.72 -0.13
C ARG A 117 -10.15 -24.23 -1.37
N ALA A 118 -10.31 -23.55 -2.50
CA ALA A 118 -9.61 -23.91 -3.73
C ALA A 118 -8.08 -23.93 -3.55
N ALA A 119 -7.51 -22.92 -2.86
CA ALA A 119 -6.09 -22.87 -2.57
C ALA A 119 -5.62 -24.10 -1.77
N ILE A 120 -6.34 -24.47 -0.70
CA ILE A 120 -6.00 -25.62 0.15
C ILE A 120 -6.18 -26.96 -0.60
N ASP A 121 -7.23 -27.09 -1.40
CA ASP A 121 -7.50 -28.30 -2.20
C ASP A 121 -6.43 -28.49 -3.30
N GLU A 122 -5.92 -27.40 -3.86
CA GLU A 122 -4.83 -27.40 -4.84
C GLU A 122 -3.41 -27.53 -4.22
N GLY A 123 -3.32 -27.80 -2.91
CA GLY A 123 -2.06 -28.12 -2.24
C GLY A 123 -1.21 -26.91 -1.83
N THR A 124 -1.83 -25.73 -1.66
CA THR A 124 -1.18 -24.57 -1.02
C THR A 124 -0.72 -24.96 0.38
N ASN A 125 0.49 -24.54 0.76
CA ASN A 125 0.99 -24.63 2.13
C ASN A 125 1.47 -23.27 2.70
N VAL A 126 1.49 -22.22 1.87
CA VAL A 126 1.62 -20.83 2.31
C VAL A 126 0.51 -20.00 1.65
N LEU A 127 -0.43 -19.50 2.44
CA LEU A 127 -1.53 -18.65 2.01
C LEU A 127 -1.26 -17.21 2.40
N ILE A 128 -1.22 -16.30 1.41
CA ILE A 128 -0.91 -14.87 1.62
C ILE A 128 -2.19 -14.07 1.38
N LEU A 129 -2.56 -13.26 2.37
CA LEU A 129 -3.81 -12.52 2.42
C LEU A 129 -3.51 -11.02 2.61
N PRO A 130 -3.27 -10.26 1.53
CA PRO A 130 -3.18 -8.81 1.59
C PRO A 130 -4.54 -8.17 1.89
N GLY A 131 -4.64 -7.45 3.01
CA GLY A 131 -5.72 -6.50 3.25
C GLY A 131 -6.77 -6.92 4.29
N PHE A 132 -7.38 -5.92 4.92
CA PHE A 132 -8.21 -6.10 6.10
C PHE A 132 -9.57 -6.76 5.83
N THR A 133 -10.04 -6.82 4.58
CA THR A 133 -11.35 -7.43 4.27
C THR A 133 -11.35 -8.93 4.51
N HIS A 134 -10.17 -9.55 4.59
CA HIS A 134 -10.01 -10.97 4.88
C HIS A 134 -10.37 -11.34 6.33
N ILE A 135 -10.29 -10.40 7.29
CA ILE A 135 -10.34 -10.66 8.75
C ILE A 135 -11.49 -11.60 9.14
N GLU A 136 -12.72 -11.26 8.75
CA GLU A 136 -13.91 -12.03 9.15
C GLU A 136 -13.90 -13.41 8.51
N THR A 137 -13.76 -13.47 7.19
CA THR A 137 -13.86 -14.74 6.46
C THR A 137 -12.70 -15.69 6.77
N ILE A 138 -11.48 -15.19 6.98
CA ILE A 138 -10.35 -16.06 7.35
C ILE A 138 -10.50 -16.57 8.80
N SER A 139 -11.04 -15.76 9.71
CA SER A 139 -11.32 -16.20 11.09
C SER A 139 -12.31 -17.36 11.09
N ASP A 140 -13.41 -17.23 10.35
CA ASP A 140 -14.42 -18.29 10.20
C ASP A 140 -13.86 -19.51 9.47
N PHE A 141 -13.05 -19.31 8.43
CA PHE A 141 -12.43 -20.40 7.69
C PHE A 141 -11.46 -21.20 8.58
N ILE A 142 -10.63 -20.53 9.36
CA ILE A 142 -9.72 -21.17 10.32
C ILE A 142 -10.54 -21.94 11.36
N LYS A 143 -11.57 -21.31 11.95
CA LYS A 143 -12.42 -21.95 12.96
C LYS A 143 -13.05 -23.25 12.46
N ASN A 144 -13.53 -23.25 11.22
CA ASN A 144 -14.23 -24.41 10.64
C ASN A 144 -13.28 -25.48 10.07
N ASN A 145 -12.01 -25.15 9.82
CA ASN A 145 -11.06 -26.05 9.14
C ASN A 145 -9.75 -26.26 9.89
N LYS A 146 -9.68 -25.84 11.16
CA LYS A 146 -8.45 -25.84 11.98
C LYS A 146 -7.68 -27.16 11.90
N LYS A 147 -8.37 -28.29 12.09
CA LYS A 147 -7.75 -29.63 12.06
C LYS A 147 -7.01 -29.89 10.74
N GLU A 148 -7.67 -29.64 9.61
CA GLU A 148 -7.07 -29.80 8.28
C GLU A 148 -5.87 -28.86 8.09
N LEU A 149 -6.02 -27.59 8.49
CA LEU A 149 -4.96 -26.60 8.39
C LEU A 149 -3.75 -26.98 9.25
N GLU A 150 -3.95 -27.56 10.43
CA GLU A 150 -2.89 -28.05 11.32
C GLU A 150 -2.21 -29.30 10.76
N GLU A 151 -2.98 -30.28 10.26
CA GLU A 151 -2.48 -31.51 9.65
C GLU A 151 -1.65 -31.23 8.39
N LYS A 152 -2.08 -30.27 7.56
CA LYS A 152 -1.35 -29.83 6.36
C LYS A 152 -0.26 -28.79 6.66
N ASN A 153 -0.12 -28.36 7.92
CA ASN A 153 0.83 -27.35 8.37
C ASN A 153 0.81 -26.06 7.53
N ILE A 154 -0.39 -25.53 7.24
CA ILE A 154 -0.56 -24.34 6.41
C ILE A 154 0.01 -23.11 7.11
N LEU A 155 0.91 -22.37 6.48
CA LEU A 155 1.28 -21.03 6.94
C LEU A 155 0.30 -20.02 6.35
N ILE A 156 -0.34 -19.22 7.18
CA ILE A 156 -1.20 -18.11 6.74
C ILE A 156 -0.52 -16.80 7.11
N ILE A 157 -0.30 -15.93 6.12
CA ILE A 157 0.29 -14.61 6.30
C ILE A 157 -0.81 -13.57 6.02
N GLY A 158 -1.28 -12.89 7.06
CA GLY A 158 -2.19 -11.76 6.94
C GLY A 158 -1.39 -10.45 6.87
N ILE A 159 -1.71 -9.56 5.93
CA ILE A 159 -0.99 -8.29 5.75
C ILE A 159 -1.96 -7.15 6.04
N ASP A 160 -1.54 -6.22 6.91
CA ASP A 160 -2.29 -5.02 7.31
C ASP A 160 -3.55 -5.34 8.15
N PHE A 161 -3.59 -6.54 8.76
CA PHE A 161 -4.59 -6.92 9.75
C PHE A 161 -4.08 -7.97 10.72
N ASP A 162 -4.75 -8.09 11.87
CA ASP A 162 -4.56 -9.17 12.84
C ASP A 162 -5.89 -9.88 13.11
N LEU A 163 -5.84 -11.10 13.65
CA LEU A 163 -7.05 -11.84 13.98
C LEU A 163 -7.60 -11.41 15.34
N ASN A 164 -8.92 -11.27 15.41
CA ASN A 164 -9.58 -11.11 16.70
C ASN A 164 -9.61 -12.46 17.42
N TYR A 165 -8.78 -12.60 18.46
CA TYR A 165 -8.69 -13.79 19.30
C TYR A 165 -9.99 -14.19 19.99
N GLU A 166 -10.90 -13.25 20.24
CA GLU A 166 -12.22 -13.58 20.78
C GLU A 166 -13.03 -14.46 19.81
N LYS A 167 -12.73 -14.37 18.50
CA LYS A 167 -13.35 -15.18 17.45
C LYS A 167 -12.65 -16.53 17.25
N ILE A 168 -11.43 -16.70 17.76
CA ILE A 168 -10.61 -17.92 17.61
C ILE A 168 -10.04 -18.34 18.98
N PRO A 169 -10.87 -18.94 19.85
CA PRO A 169 -10.55 -19.12 21.28
C PRO A 169 -9.30 -19.95 21.58
N GLU A 170 -8.88 -20.83 20.66
CA GLU A 170 -7.68 -21.67 20.83
C GLU A 170 -6.53 -21.30 19.88
N GLY A 171 -6.68 -20.24 19.09
CA GLY A 171 -5.71 -19.78 18.08
C GLY A 171 -5.37 -20.80 16.98
N TYR A 172 -4.81 -20.33 15.87
CA TYR A 172 -4.15 -21.17 14.88
C TYR A 172 -2.67 -20.82 14.85
N LYS A 173 -1.80 -21.77 15.21
CA LYS A 173 -0.39 -21.46 15.51
C LYS A 173 0.42 -20.95 14.32
N ASN A 174 -0.01 -21.27 13.11
CA ASN A 174 0.69 -20.91 11.87
C ASN A 174 0.01 -19.72 11.18
N PHE A 175 -0.49 -18.77 11.98
CA PHE A 175 -0.95 -17.48 11.46
C PHE A 175 0.07 -16.40 11.86
N VAL A 176 0.57 -15.67 10.87
CA VAL A 176 1.48 -14.53 11.04
C VAL A 176 0.82 -13.28 10.47
N SER A 177 0.51 -12.32 11.34
CA SER A 177 0.06 -10.98 10.96
C SER A 177 1.27 -10.07 10.73
N LEU A 178 1.23 -9.29 9.65
CA LEU A 178 2.18 -8.23 9.33
C LEU A 178 1.50 -6.88 9.44
N LEU A 179 1.92 -6.09 10.41
CA LEU A 179 1.47 -4.73 10.65
C LEU A 179 2.64 -3.77 10.50
N PHE A 180 2.34 -2.52 10.16
CA PHE A 180 3.34 -1.51 9.82
C PHE A 180 3.12 -0.26 10.65
N ASP A 181 4.13 0.17 11.41
CA ASP A 181 4.07 1.45 12.14
C ASP A 181 4.37 2.62 11.20
N VAL A 182 3.45 2.85 10.26
CA VAL A 182 3.60 3.83 9.19
C VAL A 182 3.49 5.28 9.69
N ASN A 183 3.02 5.49 10.92
CA ASN A 183 3.07 6.78 11.59
C ASN A 183 4.51 7.32 11.62
N GLN A 184 5.50 6.46 11.85
CA GLN A 184 6.91 6.84 11.96
C GLN A 184 7.44 7.44 10.66
N ALA A 185 7.24 6.75 9.52
CA ALA A 185 7.66 7.25 8.22
C ALA A 185 6.83 8.48 7.79
N SER A 186 5.55 8.49 8.10
CA SER A 186 4.68 9.63 7.76
C SER A 186 5.00 10.87 8.59
N TRP A 187 5.42 10.72 9.85
CA TRP A 187 5.94 11.82 10.65
C TRP A 187 7.18 12.44 9.99
N GLN A 188 8.10 11.60 9.47
CA GLN A 188 9.26 12.08 8.73
C GLN A 188 8.82 12.86 7.47
N LEU A 189 7.80 12.38 6.75
CA LEU A 189 7.24 13.10 5.61
C LEU A 189 6.74 14.49 6.02
N GLY A 190 5.95 14.58 7.08
CA GLY A 190 5.37 15.84 7.55
C GLY A 190 6.44 16.87 7.90
N TYR A 191 7.46 16.43 8.65
CA TYR A 191 8.59 17.29 9.03
C TYR A 191 9.43 17.72 7.82
N ALA A 192 9.80 16.76 6.95
CA ALA A 192 10.59 17.01 5.76
C ALA A 192 9.89 17.97 4.79
N MET A 193 8.61 17.74 4.52
CA MET A 193 7.84 18.56 3.60
C MET A 193 7.69 19.99 4.13
N ALA A 194 7.37 20.15 5.41
CA ALA A 194 7.26 21.48 6.02
C ALA A 194 8.59 22.25 5.93
N GLY A 195 9.72 21.59 6.22
CA GLY A 195 11.06 22.16 6.04
C GLY A 195 11.39 22.55 4.61
N TYR A 196 11.16 21.66 3.65
CA TYR A 196 11.38 21.90 2.23
C TYR A 196 10.61 23.12 1.73
N PHE A 197 9.31 23.20 2.03
CA PHE A 197 8.47 24.31 1.55
C PHE A 197 8.77 25.62 2.29
N ALA A 198 9.17 25.58 3.56
CA ALA A 198 9.62 26.77 4.29
C ALA A 198 10.93 27.35 3.75
N GLU A 199 11.84 26.50 3.26
CA GLU A 199 13.08 26.93 2.62
C GLU A 199 12.84 27.43 1.18
N LYS A 200 12.08 26.68 0.40
CA LYS A 200 11.78 27.03 -1.00
C LYS A 200 10.89 28.26 -1.16
N TYR A 201 9.91 28.41 -0.27
CA TYR A 201 8.94 29.50 -0.31
C TYR A 201 8.89 30.23 1.03
N PRO A 202 9.97 30.93 1.42
CA PRO A 202 10.05 31.55 2.74
C PRO A 202 8.99 32.63 2.96
N ASN A 203 8.57 33.31 1.87
CA ASN A 203 7.67 34.46 1.92
C ASN A 203 6.29 34.19 1.28
N ASP A 204 6.00 32.95 0.88
CA ASP A 204 4.74 32.57 0.24
C ASP A 204 4.05 31.46 1.05
N GLN A 205 3.14 31.85 1.94
CA GLN A 205 2.40 30.91 2.77
C GLN A 205 1.44 30.04 1.97
N GLU A 206 0.90 30.54 0.86
CA GLU A 206 -0.07 29.79 0.07
C GLU A 206 0.60 28.57 -0.57
N LYS A 207 1.87 28.71 -0.96
CA LYS A 207 2.69 27.59 -1.46
C LYS A 207 3.13 26.61 -0.36
N ARG A 208 3.08 26.97 0.92
CA ARG A 208 3.37 26.09 2.07
C ARG A 208 2.12 25.35 2.55
N SER A 209 1.50 24.59 1.65
CA SER A 209 0.27 23.87 1.95
C SER A 209 0.14 22.53 1.25
N ALA A 210 -0.59 21.62 1.89
CA ALA A 210 -0.98 20.34 1.32
C ALA A 210 -2.39 19.94 1.76
N THR A 211 -2.99 18.99 1.08
CA THR A 211 -4.24 18.35 1.47
C THR A 211 -4.10 16.83 1.39
N SER A 212 -4.96 16.11 2.10
CA SER A 212 -5.00 14.65 2.08
C SER A 212 -6.44 14.16 2.12
N PHE A 213 -6.64 12.93 1.66
CA PHE A 213 -7.88 12.18 1.83
C PHE A 213 -7.54 10.69 1.97
N GLY A 214 -8.38 9.97 2.70
CA GLY A 214 -8.21 8.56 3.03
C GLY A 214 -9.34 7.69 2.47
N GLY A 215 -9.02 6.42 2.21
CA GLY A 215 -9.99 5.45 1.69
C GLY A 215 -11.04 4.99 2.72
N ALA A 216 -10.63 4.81 3.98
CA ALA A 216 -11.52 4.39 5.07
C ALA A 216 -11.00 4.92 6.43
N PRO A 217 -11.87 5.10 7.45
CA PRO A 217 -11.47 5.51 8.80
C PRO A 217 -10.95 4.31 9.60
N ILE A 218 -9.84 3.72 9.14
CA ILE A 218 -9.19 2.55 9.74
C ILE A 218 -7.69 2.81 9.95
N PRO A 219 -7.03 2.14 10.92
CA PRO A 219 -5.61 2.36 11.23
C PRO A 219 -4.71 2.35 10.00
N SER A 220 -4.87 1.37 9.10
CA SER A 220 -4.06 1.25 7.88
C SER A 220 -4.08 2.46 6.94
N VAL A 221 -5.05 3.37 7.09
CA VAL A 221 -5.17 4.66 6.39
C VAL A 221 -4.84 5.83 7.32
N THR A 222 -5.45 5.86 8.51
CA THR A 222 -5.34 7.01 9.42
C THR A 222 -3.94 7.15 10.01
N ASP A 223 -3.16 6.08 10.06
CA ASP A 223 -1.79 6.06 10.57
C ASP A 223 -0.84 6.84 9.65
N PHE A 224 -1.04 6.74 8.33
CA PHE A 224 -0.35 7.61 7.37
C PHE A 224 -0.66 9.09 7.61
N ILE A 225 -1.95 9.42 7.69
CA ILE A 225 -2.42 10.80 7.79
C ILE A 225 -2.04 11.41 9.15
N SER A 226 -2.26 10.69 10.24
CA SER A 226 -1.99 11.19 11.59
C SER A 226 -0.49 11.34 11.85
N GLY A 227 0.35 10.39 11.41
CA GLY A 227 1.81 10.54 11.46
C GLY A 227 2.26 11.79 10.70
N TRP A 228 1.76 11.95 9.46
CA TRP A 228 2.03 13.13 8.62
C TRP A 228 1.65 14.46 9.29
N LEU A 229 0.44 14.56 9.82
CA LEU A 229 -0.01 15.76 10.54
C LEU A 229 0.84 16.03 11.78
N LYS A 230 1.20 15.00 12.56
CA LYS A 230 2.09 15.16 13.74
C LYS A 230 3.49 15.64 13.34
N GLY A 231 4.02 15.22 12.20
CA GLY A 231 5.27 15.72 11.64
C GLY A 231 5.19 17.22 11.32
N ILE A 232 4.10 17.66 10.68
CA ILE A 232 3.84 19.08 10.40
C ILE A 232 3.71 19.88 11.70
N ILE A 233 2.94 19.38 12.67
CA ILE A 233 2.76 20.04 13.98
C ILE A 233 4.12 20.27 14.63
N LYS A 234 4.95 19.23 14.70
CA LYS A 234 6.28 19.32 15.30
C LYS A 234 7.17 20.34 14.59
N TYR A 235 7.15 20.36 13.25
CA TYR A 235 7.88 21.39 12.51
C TYR A 235 7.38 22.80 12.83
N ASN A 236 6.06 23.01 12.86
CA ASN A 236 5.42 24.30 13.11
C ASN A 236 5.62 24.82 14.54
N GLU A 237 5.76 23.93 15.52
CA GLU A 237 6.13 24.25 16.90
C GLU A 237 7.56 24.80 16.98
N GLU A 238 8.47 24.23 16.19
CA GLU A 238 9.87 24.65 16.12
C GLU A 238 10.08 25.88 15.20
N ASN A 239 9.15 26.15 14.29
CA ASN A 239 9.27 27.18 13.25
C ASN A 239 8.00 28.04 13.11
N THR A 240 7.80 28.96 14.05
CA THR A 240 6.54 29.72 14.18
C THR A 240 6.28 30.72 13.04
N SER A 241 7.32 31.20 12.34
CA SER A 241 7.20 32.20 11.26
C SER A 241 6.98 31.60 9.87
N LYS A 242 7.29 30.31 9.67
CA LYS A 242 7.22 29.62 8.36
C LYS A 242 6.42 28.33 8.45
N LYS A 243 5.22 28.44 9.01
CA LYS A 243 4.35 27.28 9.19
C LYS A 243 3.90 26.69 7.86
N PHE A 244 3.75 25.38 7.86
CA PHE A 244 3.13 24.59 6.80
C PHE A 244 1.69 24.24 7.19
N LYS A 245 0.77 24.28 6.22
CA LYS A 245 -0.67 24.14 6.48
C LYS A 245 -1.32 22.95 5.79
N HIS A 246 -2.29 22.35 6.47
CA HIS A 246 -3.31 21.54 5.82
C HIS A 246 -4.38 22.46 5.21
N LYS A 247 -4.80 22.21 3.97
CA LYS A 247 -5.88 22.94 3.30
C LYS A 247 -7.05 22.03 2.96
N GLY A 248 -8.26 22.62 2.97
CA GLY A 248 -9.49 21.93 2.61
C GLY A 248 -10.02 21.00 3.70
N LYS A 249 -11.11 20.30 3.39
CA LYS A 249 -11.70 19.29 4.27
C LYS A 249 -11.01 17.95 4.01
N LEU A 250 -10.59 17.28 5.08
CA LEU A 250 -10.09 15.91 5.00
C LEU A 250 -11.26 14.92 5.03
N SER A 251 -11.35 14.08 4.00
CA SER A 251 -12.30 12.96 3.91
C SER A 251 -11.57 11.66 4.20
N LEU A 252 -12.16 10.77 5.00
CA LEU A 252 -11.67 9.41 5.23
C LEU A 252 -12.53 8.34 4.53
N ASN A 253 -13.43 8.74 3.63
CA ASN A 253 -14.40 7.84 3.00
C ASN A 253 -14.27 7.84 1.47
N ALA A 254 -13.07 8.03 0.93
CA ALA A 254 -12.85 8.00 -0.51
C ALA A 254 -12.99 6.59 -1.12
N HIS A 255 -13.04 5.55 -0.28
CA HIS A 255 -13.01 4.14 -0.65
C HIS A 255 -11.72 3.75 -1.40
N PHE A 256 -11.62 2.47 -1.78
CA PHE A 256 -10.46 1.92 -2.50
C PHE A 256 -10.77 1.56 -3.96
N GLU A 257 -12.04 1.63 -4.35
CA GLU A 257 -12.47 1.39 -5.73
C GLU A 257 -12.35 2.67 -6.56
N PRO A 258 -11.63 2.68 -7.70
CA PRO A 258 -11.44 3.87 -8.53
C PRO A 258 -12.76 4.57 -8.92
N SER A 259 -13.82 3.80 -9.16
CA SER A 259 -15.14 4.32 -9.52
C SER A 259 -15.82 5.17 -8.44
N GLN A 260 -15.38 5.04 -7.18
CA GLN A 260 -15.93 5.76 -6.03
C GLN A 260 -15.11 6.99 -5.63
N GLN A 261 -13.87 7.12 -6.14
CA GLN A 261 -12.89 8.11 -5.66
C GLN A 261 -12.99 9.49 -6.32
N LYS A 262 -13.74 9.62 -7.43
CA LYS A 262 -13.75 10.83 -8.26
C LYS A 262 -14.09 12.11 -7.48
N THR A 263 -15.07 12.04 -6.58
CA THR A 263 -15.51 13.21 -5.80
C THR A 263 -14.41 13.68 -4.85
N ASP A 264 -13.76 12.77 -4.11
CA ASP A 264 -12.68 13.12 -3.20
C ASP A 264 -11.44 13.65 -3.92
N ILE A 265 -11.11 13.09 -5.09
CA ILE A 265 -10.04 13.60 -5.96
C ILE A 265 -10.33 15.06 -6.38
N LEU A 266 -11.53 15.34 -6.88
CA LEU A 266 -11.89 16.71 -7.30
C LEU A 266 -11.93 17.68 -6.11
N ASN A 267 -12.41 17.24 -4.94
CA ASN A 267 -12.39 18.05 -3.72
C ASN A 267 -10.96 18.38 -3.28
N ALA A 268 -10.04 17.42 -3.32
CA ALA A 268 -8.63 17.63 -2.98
C ALA A 268 -7.95 18.60 -3.97
N ILE A 269 -8.26 18.50 -5.26
CA ILE A 269 -7.77 19.44 -6.28
C ILE A 269 -8.33 20.85 -6.03
N ASN A 270 -9.61 20.96 -5.70
CA ASN A 270 -10.28 22.23 -5.42
C ASN A 270 -9.85 22.86 -4.09
N ALA A 271 -9.23 22.11 -3.18
CA ALA A 271 -8.60 22.65 -1.98
C ALA A 271 -7.39 23.56 -2.28
N ASP A 272 -6.91 23.57 -3.53
CA ASP A 272 -5.93 24.51 -4.05
C ASP A 272 -4.58 24.48 -3.30
N SER A 273 -4.24 23.34 -2.69
CA SER A 273 -2.98 23.13 -1.97
C SER A 273 -1.83 22.70 -2.88
N THR A 274 -0.58 23.04 -2.56
CA THR A 274 0.57 22.73 -3.42
C THR A 274 0.80 21.23 -3.61
N VAL A 275 0.46 20.44 -2.59
CA VAL A 275 0.68 18.98 -2.57
C VAL A 275 -0.62 18.26 -2.24
N ILE A 276 -0.92 17.20 -2.99
CA ILE A 276 -1.98 16.25 -2.61
C ILE A 276 -1.33 14.97 -2.08
N TYR A 277 -1.81 14.46 -0.96
CA TYR A 277 -1.39 13.20 -0.36
C TYR A 277 -2.56 12.19 -0.28
N PRO A 278 -2.85 11.44 -1.35
CA PRO A 278 -3.91 10.43 -1.36
C PRO A 278 -3.51 9.19 -0.57
N VAL A 279 -4.33 8.78 0.39
CA VAL A 279 -4.14 7.54 1.17
C VAL A 279 -5.32 6.60 0.91
N ALA A 280 -5.48 6.21 -0.35
CA ALA A 280 -6.66 5.49 -0.82
C ALA A 280 -6.34 4.56 -2.01
N GLY A 281 -5.24 3.79 -1.92
CA GLY A 281 -4.84 2.85 -2.98
C GLY A 281 -4.65 3.53 -4.34
N PRO A 282 -5.46 3.20 -5.37
CA PRO A 282 -5.27 3.70 -6.74
C PRO A 282 -5.51 5.20 -6.93
N ALA A 283 -5.99 5.91 -5.90
CA ALA A 283 -6.35 7.33 -5.98
C ALA A 283 -5.19 8.25 -6.44
N THR A 284 -3.93 7.88 -6.19
CA THR A 284 -2.76 8.60 -6.72
C THR A 284 -2.84 8.73 -8.24
N GLY A 285 -3.19 7.64 -8.94
CA GLY A 285 -3.34 7.63 -10.39
C GLY A 285 -4.45 8.58 -10.85
N GLY A 286 -5.60 8.57 -10.17
CA GLY A 286 -6.72 9.47 -10.48
C GLY A 286 -6.38 10.96 -10.28
N VAL A 287 -5.58 11.30 -9.26
CA VAL A 287 -5.07 12.68 -9.11
C VAL A 287 -4.14 13.07 -10.25
N LEU A 288 -3.23 12.18 -10.64
CA LEU A 288 -2.29 12.42 -11.74
C LEU A 288 -3.01 12.57 -13.08
N GLU A 289 -4.05 11.77 -13.35
CA GLU A 289 -4.88 11.90 -14.54
C GLU A 289 -5.54 13.30 -14.63
N GLU A 290 -6.02 13.84 -13.51
CA GLU A 290 -6.56 15.21 -13.48
C GLU A 290 -5.48 16.28 -13.69
N TYR A 291 -4.25 16.06 -13.20
CA TYR A 291 -3.12 16.92 -13.51
C TYR A 291 -2.79 16.90 -15.00
N GLU A 292 -2.80 15.72 -15.63
CA GLU A 292 -2.53 15.53 -17.06
C GLU A 292 -3.61 16.16 -17.95
N LYS A 293 -4.89 16.13 -17.53
CA LYS A 293 -5.97 16.82 -18.26
C LYS A 293 -5.81 18.34 -18.31
N ASN A 294 -5.14 18.94 -17.34
CA ASN A 294 -4.95 20.39 -17.24
C ASN A 294 -3.51 20.76 -16.87
N GLN A 295 -2.55 20.33 -17.69
CA GLN A 295 -1.10 20.43 -17.39
C GLN A 295 -0.66 21.84 -17.02
N GLU A 296 -1.09 22.87 -17.75
CA GLU A 296 -0.68 24.25 -17.47
C GLU A 296 -1.19 24.74 -16.12
N LYS A 297 -2.45 24.41 -15.78
CA LYS A 297 -3.07 24.80 -14.49
C LYS A 297 -2.40 24.08 -13.31
N TYR A 298 -1.99 22.82 -13.51
CA TYR A 298 -1.48 21.95 -12.45
C TYR A 298 0.03 21.66 -12.57
N LYS A 299 0.78 22.49 -13.30
CA LYS A 299 2.23 22.30 -13.52
C LYS A 299 3.01 22.26 -12.21
N ASP A 300 2.66 23.15 -11.28
CA ASP A 300 3.31 23.29 -9.96
C ASP A 300 2.72 22.37 -8.89
N ARG A 301 1.68 21.57 -9.21
CA ARG A 301 1.09 20.63 -8.26
C ARG A 301 1.95 19.39 -8.14
N LEU A 302 2.21 19.00 -6.90
CA LEU A 302 3.01 17.86 -6.52
C LEU A 302 2.16 16.81 -5.80
N ILE A 303 2.70 15.60 -5.70
CA ILE A 303 2.02 14.48 -5.06
C ILE A 303 2.97 13.75 -4.12
N VAL A 304 2.40 13.11 -3.10
CA VAL A 304 3.09 12.12 -2.27
C VAL A 304 2.44 10.76 -2.50
N GLY A 305 3.25 9.75 -2.79
CA GLY A 305 2.78 8.38 -2.96
C GLY A 305 2.65 7.59 -1.65
N VAL A 306 2.01 6.43 -1.72
CA VAL A 306 1.85 5.48 -0.60
C VAL A 306 2.26 4.06 -1.00
N ASP A 307 2.49 3.22 0.01
CA ASP A 307 2.83 1.78 -0.03
C ASP A 307 4.18 1.46 -0.69
N VAL A 308 4.37 1.88 -1.94
CA VAL A 308 5.59 1.66 -2.72
C VAL A 308 6.15 2.98 -3.20
N ASN A 309 7.33 2.97 -3.83
CA ASN A 309 7.80 4.14 -4.56
C ASN A 309 6.95 4.33 -5.82
N GLN A 310 5.82 5.04 -5.70
CA GLN A 310 4.85 5.20 -6.78
C GLN A 310 5.39 6.02 -7.97
N ALA A 311 6.53 6.71 -7.84
CA ALA A 311 7.23 7.27 -8.99
C ALA A 311 7.71 6.21 -9.99
N LEU A 312 7.89 4.95 -9.56
CA LEU A 312 8.18 3.80 -10.44
C LEU A 312 6.90 3.27 -11.11
N ALA A 313 5.76 3.40 -10.44
CA ALA A 313 4.45 2.99 -10.96
C ALA A 313 3.92 3.95 -12.05
N PHE A 314 4.20 5.24 -11.90
CA PHE A 314 3.68 6.33 -12.74
C PHE A 314 4.82 7.07 -13.46
N GLU A 315 5.55 6.35 -14.33
CA GLU A 315 6.77 6.88 -14.96
C GLU A 315 6.58 8.20 -15.72
N ALA A 316 5.46 8.36 -16.44
CA ALA A 316 5.14 9.58 -17.17
C ALA A 316 5.00 10.81 -16.24
N SER A 317 4.54 10.59 -15.01
CA SER A 317 4.33 11.60 -13.99
C SER A 317 5.38 11.57 -12.87
N ARG A 318 6.47 10.79 -13.04
CA ARG A 318 7.52 10.60 -12.00
C ARG A 318 8.08 11.93 -11.47
N GLY A 319 8.15 12.94 -12.34
CA GLY A 319 8.63 14.29 -12.03
C GLY A 319 7.80 15.07 -10.99
N LYS A 320 6.63 14.57 -10.60
CA LYS A 320 5.70 15.23 -9.66
C LYS A 320 5.77 14.70 -8.23
N PHE A 321 6.43 13.56 -8.00
CA PHE A 321 6.47 12.96 -6.67
C PHE A 321 7.53 13.65 -5.79
N LEU A 322 7.07 14.24 -4.69
CA LEU A 322 7.97 14.72 -3.63
C LEU A 322 8.73 13.57 -3.00
N THR A 323 8.01 12.49 -2.71
CA THR A 323 8.46 11.22 -2.16
C THR A 323 7.26 10.26 -2.17
N SER A 324 7.43 9.04 -1.67
CA SER A 324 6.35 8.13 -1.28
C SER A 324 6.60 7.63 0.13
N VAL A 325 5.55 7.54 0.94
CA VAL A 325 5.60 6.83 2.21
C VAL A 325 5.44 5.34 1.93
N GLU A 326 6.51 4.60 2.07
CA GLU A 326 6.57 3.19 1.69
C GLU A 326 6.22 2.30 2.90
N LYS A 327 5.27 1.37 2.70
CA LYS A 327 5.11 0.14 3.49
C LYS A 327 5.89 -0.95 2.76
N LYS A 328 6.98 -1.45 3.35
CA LYS A 328 7.86 -2.45 2.71
C LYS A 328 7.27 -3.86 2.77
N ILE A 329 6.03 -4.02 2.29
CA ILE A 329 5.24 -5.25 2.30
C ILE A 329 6.00 -6.39 1.60
N ALA A 330 6.62 -6.08 0.45
CA ALA A 330 7.38 -7.08 -0.28
C ALA A 330 8.54 -7.65 0.55
N GLN A 331 9.22 -6.78 1.31
CA GLN A 331 10.30 -7.19 2.21
C GLN A 331 9.75 -7.99 3.39
N SER A 332 8.70 -7.51 4.07
CA SER A 332 8.17 -8.18 5.26
C SER A 332 7.58 -9.56 4.93
N VAL A 333 6.88 -9.71 3.80
CA VAL A 333 6.40 -11.02 3.33
C VAL A 333 7.58 -11.94 3.01
N TYR A 334 8.62 -11.42 2.35
CA TYR A 334 9.83 -12.17 2.05
C TYR A 334 10.52 -12.67 3.34
N ASP A 335 10.70 -11.80 4.33
CA ASP A 335 11.32 -12.13 5.62
C ASP A 335 10.51 -13.19 6.37
N VAL A 336 9.19 -13.05 6.42
CA VAL A 336 8.29 -14.05 7.04
C VAL A 336 8.39 -15.40 6.36
N ILE A 337 8.43 -15.43 5.03
CA ILE A 337 8.57 -16.70 4.32
C ILE A 337 9.94 -17.31 4.60
N LEU A 338 11.02 -16.53 4.71
CA LEU A 338 12.32 -17.05 5.16
C LEU A 338 12.26 -17.62 6.58
N GLY A 339 11.73 -16.88 7.54
CA GLY A 339 11.74 -17.27 8.95
C GLY A 339 10.74 -18.38 9.31
N PHE A 340 9.51 -18.28 8.84
CA PHE A 340 8.42 -19.21 9.17
C PHE A 340 8.17 -20.26 8.08
N GLY A 341 8.25 -19.87 6.81
CA GLY A 341 8.04 -20.78 5.68
C GLY A 341 9.21 -21.76 5.54
N PHE A 342 10.41 -21.23 5.33
CA PHE A 342 11.65 -21.99 5.15
C PHE A 342 12.40 -22.29 6.45
N GLU A 343 11.85 -21.88 7.60
CA GLU A 343 12.40 -22.18 8.93
C GLU A 343 13.84 -21.71 9.13
N ASN A 344 14.20 -20.56 8.54
CA ASN A 344 15.49 -19.93 8.82
C ASN A 344 15.48 -19.38 10.26
N ASN A 345 16.25 -20.02 11.16
CA ASN A 345 16.27 -19.69 12.58
C ASN A 345 16.74 -18.25 12.88
N GLU A 346 17.70 -17.73 12.11
CA GLU A 346 18.20 -16.37 12.29
C GLU A 346 17.10 -15.35 11.96
N GLU A 347 16.44 -15.52 10.82
CA GLU A 347 15.38 -14.64 10.38
C GLU A 347 14.15 -14.74 11.30
N LYS A 348 13.80 -15.96 11.71
CA LYS A 348 12.73 -16.19 12.69
C LYS A 348 13.01 -15.49 14.01
N ALA A 349 14.25 -15.49 14.50
CA ALA A 349 14.62 -14.80 15.74
C ALA A 349 14.54 -13.27 15.61
N LYS A 350 14.83 -12.70 14.42
CA LYS A 350 14.61 -11.27 14.13
C LYS A 350 13.13 -10.94 14.15
N LEU A 351 12.32 -11.67 13.38
CA LEU A 351 10.87 -11.49 13.30
C LEU A 351 10.19 -11.62 14.66
N GLN A 352 10.63 -12.58 15.47
CA GLN A 352 10.11 -12.74 16.82
C GLN A 352 10.27 -11.46 17.63
N LYS A 353 11.32 -10.64 17.46
CA LYS A 353 11.43 -9.36 18.21
C LYS A 353 10.28 -8.39 17.94
N LEU A 354 9.67 -8.48 16.76
CA LEU A 354 8.52 -7.66 16.32
C LEU A 354 7.17 -8.20 16.81
N ASP A 355 7.15 -9.41 17.37
CA ASP A 355 5.91 -10.05 17.78
C ASP A 355 5.35 -9.43 19.07
N THR A 356 4.19 -8.80 18.94
CA THR A 356 3.47 -8.12 20.01
C THR A 356 2.53 -9.04 20.80
N ASN A 357 2.39 -10.31 20.41
CA ASN A 357 1.53 -11.28 21.09
C ASN A 357 2.26 -12.25 22.03
N LYS A 358 3.57 -12.10 22.23
CA LYS A 358 4.42 -13.00 23.04
C LYS A 358 3.88 -13.32 24.44
N ASP A 359 3.24 -12.36 25.10
CA ASP A 359 2.83 -12.49 26.50
C ASP A 359 1.44 -13.13 26.67
N LYS A 360 0.74 -13.41 25.56
CA LYS A 360 -0.59 -14.03 25.61
C LYS A 360 -0.42 -15.54 25.46
N THR A 361 -0.03 -16.21 26.55
CA THR A 361 0.32 -17.65 26.63
C THR A 361 -0.72 -18.63 26.07
N THR A 362 -1.96 -18.20 25.80
CA THR A 362 -3.04 -18.99 25.18
C THR A 362 -3.26 -18.71 23.69
N LYS A 363 -2.61 -17.69 23.11
CA LYS A 363 -2.83 -17.18 21.75
C LYS A 363 -1.63 -17.50 20.88
N LYS A 364 -1.74 -18.58 20.11
CA LYS A 364 -0.62 -19.17 19.34
C LYS A 364 -0.26 -18.44 18.04
N THR A 365 -0.87 -17.29 17.70
CA THR A 365 -0.56 -16.56 16.46
C THR A 365 0.56 -15.54 16.69
N HIS A 366 1.21 -15.12 15.60
CA HIS A 366 2.24 -14.07 15.62
C HIS A 366 1.65 -12.76 15.08
N SER A 367 1.90 -11.62 15.74
CA SER A 367 1.55 -10.29 15.20
C SER A 367 2.76 -9.40 15.19
N LEU A 368 3.37 -9.33 14.01
CA LEU A 368 4.64 -8.67 13.80
C LEU A 368 4.37 -7.22 13.40
N VAL A 369 4.78 -6.29 14.26
CA VAL A 369 4.67 -4.85 13.99
C VAL A 369 6.06 -4.31 13.67
N GLY A 370 6.30 -3.97 12.41
CA GLY A 370 7.58 -3.40 11.97
C GLY A 370 7.49 -1.89 11.73
N GLY A 371 8.48 -1.15 12.21
CA GLY A 371 8.62 0.29 12.04
C GLY A 371 9.86 0.68 11.24
N HIS A 372 10.30 1.92 11.46
CA HIS A 372 11.49 2.52 10.81
C HIS A 372 12.77 1.74 11.13
N ALA A 373 12.97 1.39 12.40
CA ALA A 373 14.17 0.68 12.85
C ALA A 373 14.31 -0.71 12.22
N ASP A 374 13.18 -1.32 11.86
CA ASP A 374 13.10 -2.65 11.25
C ASP A 374 13.19 -2.60 9.73
N GLY A 375 13.24 -1.39 9.15
CA GLY A 375 13.24 -1.19 7.70
C GLY A 375 11.92 -1.55 7.02
N TRP A 376 10.82 -1.66 7.78
CA TRP A 376 9.50 -2.03 7.25
C TRP A 376 8.68 -0.84 6.78
N VAL A 377 9.05 0.38 7.19
CA VAL A 377 8.48 1.62 6.67
C VAL A 377 9.59 2.63 6.37
N GLY A 378 9.32 3.58 5.47
CA GLY A 378 10.27 4.66 5.18
C GLY A 378 9.78 5.60 4.09
N LEU A 379 10.66 6.51 3.67
CA LEU A 379 10.41 7.43 2.56
C LEU A 379 11.27 7.06 1.35
N SER A 380 10.68 7.11 0.16
CA SER A 380 11.45 7.02 -1.08
C SER A 380 12.19 8.34 -1.37
N SER A 381 13.28 8.28 -2.14
CA SER A 381 13.92 9.51 -2.61
C SER A 381 12.99 10.30 -3.52
N SER A 382 13.11 11.62 -3.45
CA SER A 382 12.39 12.54 -4.31
C SER A 382 12.74 12.33 -5.79
N THR A 383 11.73 12.45 -6.64
CA THR A 383 11.87 12.34 -8.11
C THR A 383 11.45 13.60 -8.84
N LEU A 384 11.35 14.74 -8.13
CA LEU A 384 11.02 16.03 -8.72
C LEU A 384 11.84 16.33 -9.97
N THR A 385 11.21 16.88 -11.02
CA THR A 385 11.89 17.19 -12.29
C THR A 385 13.07 18.16 -12.09
N ASN A 386 12.85 19.24 -11.34
CA ASN A 386 13.89 20.22 -11.05
C ASN A 386 14.93 19.61 -10.10
N GLU A 387 16.20 19.63 -10.51
CA GLU A 387 17.31 18.99 -9.79
C GLU A 387 17.61 19.65 -8.44
N GLN A 388 17.54 20.98 -8.36
CA GLN A 388 17.77 21.71 -7.12
C GLN A 388 16.66 21.41 -6.11
N ASP A 389 15.40 21.42 -6.56
CA ASP A 389 14.26 21.05 -5.74
C ASP A 389 14.34 19.61 -5.25
N ARG A 390 14.73 18.69 -6.14
CA ARG A 390 14.91 17.28 -5.82
C ARG A 390 16.01 17.08 -4.78
N ALA A 391 17.16 17.74 -4.95
CA ALA A 391 18.26 17.69 -3.99
C ALA A 391 17.84 18.29 -2.64
N LEU A 392 17.13 19.41 -2.66
CA LEU A 392 16.62 20.08 -1.46
C LEU A 392 15.61 19.19 -0.71
N MET A 393 14.64 18.60 -1.41
CA MET A 393 13.68 17.69 -0.79
C MET A 393 14.38 16.46 -0.19
N ASN A 394 15.37 15.88 -0.89
CA ASN A 394 16.14 14.76 -0.38
C ASN A 394 16.97 15.12 0.87
N LYS A 395 17.52 16.34 0.92
CA LYS A 395 18.15 16.86 2.14
C LYS A 395 17.16 16.89 3.30
N HIS A 396 15.97 17.46 3.11
CA HIS A 396 14.94 17.52 4.16
C HIS A 396 14.41 16.13 4.56
N ILE A 397 14.34 15.16 3.64
CA ILE A 397 14.03 13.75 3.96
C ILE A 397 15.09 13.18 4.92
N ASN A 398 16.38 13.38 4.63
CA ASN A 398 17.47 12.90 5.48
C ASN A 398 17.48 13.61 6.84
N ASP A 399 17.29 14.93 6.85
CA ASP A 399 17.23 15.73 8.09
C ASP A 399 16.06 15.25 8.98
N ALA A 400 14.89 14.99 8.40
CA ALA A 400 13.73 14.47 9.12
C ALA A 400 13.94 13.05 9.65
N LYS A 401 14.62 12.19 8.89
CA LYS A 401 15.02 10.85 9.34
C LYS A 401 15.95 10.94 10.56
N THR A 402 17.03 11.73 10.47
CA THR A 402 17.95 11.93 11.60
C THR A 402 17.23 12.52 12.81
N LYS A 403 16.31 13.47 12.60
CA LYS A 403 15.49 14.03 13.67
C LYS A 403 14.62 12.96 14.34
N PHE A 404 13.95 12.11 13.55
CA PHE A 404 13.12 11.01 14.06
C PHE A 404 13.96 10.01 14.88
N GLU A 405 15.13 9.63 14.38
CA GLU A 405 16.04 8.70 15.05
C GLU A 405 16.52 9.25 16.41
N GLY A 406 16.72 10.56 16.50
CA GLY A 406 17.09 11.26 17.73
C GLY A 406 15.94 11.53 18.71
N LEU A 407 14.70 11.15 18.40
CA LEU A 407 13.58 11.26 19.35
C LEU A 407 13.71 10.24 20.49
N SER A 408 13.16 10.59 21.66
CA SER A 408 13.02 9.62 22.75
C SER A 408 12.04 8.51 22.38
N GLU A 409 12.13 7.36 23.03
CA GLU A 409 11.20 6.25 22.78
C GLU A 409 9.76 6.62 23.16
N GLU A 410 9.56 7.48 24.17
CA GLU A 410 8.25 8.03 24.53
C GLU A 410 7.66 8.91 23.42
N ASP A 411 8.50 9.73 22.77
CA ASP A 411 8.07 10.57 21.65
C ASP A 411 7.75 9.72 20.41
N LYS A 412 8.54 8.68 20.12
CA LYS A 412 8.24 7.72 19.05
C LYS A 412 6.92 6.99 19.32
N LYS A 413 6.69 6.53 20.55
CA LYS A 413 5.40 5.92 20.95
C LYS A 413 4.24 6.90 20.81
N LEU A 414 4.44 8.18 21.13
CA LEU A 414 3.39 9.19 20.96
C LEU A 414 3.04 9.43 19.48
N ILE A 415 4.02 9.36 18.58
CA ILE A 415 3.80 9.45 17.12
C ILE A 415 2.83 8.35 16.67
N SER A 416 3.02 7.13 17.15
CA SER A 416 2.20 5.96 16.82
C SER A 416 0.90 5.85 17.65
N ALA A 417 0.79 6.59 18.76
CA ALA A 417 -0.38 6.55 19.63
C ALA A 417 -1.60 7.27 19.03
N LYS A 418 -2.81 6.83 19.40
CA LYS A 418 -4.08 7.49 19.04
C LYS A 418 -4.36 8.72 19.90
N LYS A 419 -3.34 9.54 20.13
CA LYS A 419 -3.37 10.73 20.97
C LYS A 419 -2.87 11.94 20.19
N VAL A 420 -3.43 13.09 20.51
CA VAL A 420 -3.04 14.37 19.94
C VAL A 420 -1.71 14.85 20.53
N ASP A 421 -1.54 14.73 21.85
CA ASP A 421 -0.31 15.02 22.59
C ASP A 421 -0.20 14.13 23.84
N LYS A 422 0.88 14.31 24.63
CA LYS A 422 1.17 13.49 25.83
C LYS A 422 0.07 13.54 26.89
N ASN A 423 -0.66 14.65 26.97
CA ASN A 423 -1.67 14.89 28.01
C ASN A 423 -3.09 14.54 27.55
N SER A 424 -3.25 14.24 26.26
CA SER A 424 -4.55 13.91 25.66
C SER A 424 -4.97 12.47 25.97
N SER A 425 -6.29 12.25 26.09
CA SER A 425 -6.87 10.91 26.07
C SER A 425 -6.72 10.26 24.70
N GLU A 426 -6.81 8.92 24.64
CA GLU A 426 -6.92 8.24 23.35
C GLU A 426 -8.23 8.60 22.66
N LEU A 427 -8.17 8.72 21.34
CA LEU A 427 -9.30 9.03 20.48
C LEU A 427 -9.56 7.89 19.51
N SER A 428 -10.79 7.84 18.99
CA SER A 428 -11.05 7.07 17.78
C SER A 428 -10.24 7.66 16.60
N VAL A 429 -9.92 6.83 15.62
CA VAL A 429 -8.98 7.20 14.56
C VAL A 429 -9.45 8.37 13.69
N ASP A 430 -10.76 8.48 13.46
CA ASP A 430 -11.43 9.60 12.80
C ASP A 430 -11.28 10.89 13.60
N LYS A 431 -11.65 10.88 14.89
CA LYS A 431 -11.54 12.04 15.77
C LYS A 431 -10.10 12.50 15.95
N LEU A 432 -9.14 11.57 16.00
CA LEU A 432 -7.73 11.91 16.06
C LEU A 432 -7.31 12.74 14.86
N VAL A 433 -7.65 12.30 13.65
CA VAL A 433 -7.31 13.01 12.41
C VAL A 433 -7.98 14.38 12.40
N GLU A 434 -9.25 14.49 12.78
CA GLU A 434 -9.96 15.77 12.87
C GLU A 434 -9.28 16.78 13.82
N GLU A 435 -8.88 16.34 15.02
CA GLU A 435 -8.19 17.20 15.99
C GLU A 435 -6.79 17.60 15.52
N LEU A 436 -6.06 16.70 14.86
CA LEU A 436 -4.75 17.00 14.30
C LEU A 436 -4.85 18.01 13.14
N VAL A 437 -5.86 17.89 12.26
CA VAL A 437 -6.10 18.87 11.18
C VAL A 437 -6.32 20.27 11.74
N LYS A 438 -7.08 20.42 12.83
CA LYS A 438 -7.33 21.73 13.47
C LYS A 438 -6.04 22.43 13.92
N LYS A 439 -5.01 21.66 14.31
CA LYS A 439 -3.72 22.21 14.74
C LYS A 439 -2.84 22.73 13.59
N VAL A 440 -3.13 22.35 12.35
CA VAL A 440 -2.32 22.70 11.18
C VAL A 440 -3.10 23.39 10.06
N SER A 441 -4.37 23.74 10.28
CA SER A 441 -5.18 24.47 9.30
C SER A 441 -4.82 25.95 9.20
#